data_AF-A0AA39CI76-F1
#
_entry.id   AF-A0AA39CI76-F1
#
_cell.length_a   1.000
_cell.length_b   1.000
_cell.length_c   1.000
_cell.angle_alpha   90.00
_cell.angle_beta   90.00
_cell.angle_gamma   90.00
#
_symmetry.space_group_name_H-M   'P 1'
#
loop_
_entity.id
_entity.type
_entity.pdbx_description
1 polymer ?
#
loop_
_entity_poly.entity_id
_entity_poly.type
_entity_poly.pdbx_seq_one_letter_code
_entity_poly.pdbx_strand_id
1 'polypeptide(L)'
;MLQRGSRLSVFSGARKYDEEGIPNDVEVIYTFVGSGHEGKYRPTMPKQPPTEEAQGDVEFAGKFFEWLEEMLKQGKYPGHAFEVIPGGLNGVAEGLNRLRSGQSGGKKFVYQIGQQARE
;
A
#
# COMPACT_ATOMS: atom_id res chain seq x y z
N MET A 1 -6.09 23.91 9.43
CA MET A 1 -4.92 23.82 10.34
C MET A 1 -5.20 22.71 11.33
N LEU A 2 -4.17 21.94 11.70
CA LEU A 2 -4.29 20.90 12.73
C LEU A 2 -4.60 21.56 14.07
N GLN A 3 -5.54 20.98 14.83
CA GLN A 3 -5.91 21.49 16.15
C GLN A 3 -4.87 21.05 17.18
N ARG A 4 -4.65 21.89 18.19
CA ARG A 4 -3.84 21.55 19.37
C ARG A 4 -4.37 20.27 20.04
N GLY A 5 -3.47 19.35 20.42
CA GLY A 5 -3.81 18.06 21.03
C GLY A 5 -4.43 17.02 20.10
N SER A 6 -4.41 17.23 18.78
CA SER A 6 -4.98 16.29 17.80
C SER A 6 -4.02 15.16 17.42
N ARG A 7 -4.53 14.13 16.75
CA ARG A 7 -3.74 13.01 16.21
C ARG A 7 -3.57 13.14 14.71
N LEU A 8 -2.35 12.91 14.22
CA LEU A 8 -2.02 12.86 12.80
C LEU A 8 -1.49 11.47 12.46
N SER A 9 -2.29 10.67 11.74
CA SER A 9 -1.85 9.38 11.20
C SER A 9 -1.20 9.58 9.83
N VAL A 10 0.01 9.05 9.64
CA VAL A 10 0.80 9.19 8.41
C VAL A 10 1.20 7.82 7.86
N PHE A 11 0.82 7.55 6.62
CA PHE A 11 1.05 6.28 5.93
C PHE A 11 2.14 6.33 4.86
N SER A 12 2.58 7.53 4.47
CA SER A 12 3.72 7.82 3.58
C SER A 12 4.19 9.27 3.81
N GLY A 13 5.39 9.68 3.33
CA GLY A 13 5.80 11.12 3.34
C GLY A 13 7.25 11.43 3.75
N ALA A 14 7.50 12.48 4.54
CA ALA A 14 8.84 12.90 5.00
C ALA A 14 9.43 11.99 6.09
N ARG A 15 10.76 12.01 6.34
CA ARG A 15 11.44 11.15 7.36
C ARG A 15 10.94 11.41 8.79
N LYS A 16 10.59 12.67 9.06
CA LYS A 16 9.97 13.19 10.28
C LYS A 16 8.95 14.25 9.86
N TYR A 17 8.01 14.53 10.75
CA TYR A 17 7.02 15.61 10.61
C TYR A 17 7.28 16.64 11.71
N ASP A 18 8.28 17.49 11.49
CA ASP A 18 8.76 18.55 12.38
C ASP A 18 8.63 19.94 11.73
N GLU A 19 7.75 20.08 10.75
CA GLU A 19 7.50 21.35 10.07
C GLU A 19 6.91 22.40 11.04
N GLU A 20 7.35 23.66 10.94
CA GLU A 20 6.89 24.77 11.81
C GLU A 20 5.36 24.96 11.83
N GLY A 21 4.67 24.50 10.79
CA GLY A 21 3.21 24.55 10.68
C GLY A 21 2.47 23.47 11.47
N ILE A 22 3.16 22.48 12.05
CA ILE A 22 2.59 21.42 12.86
C ILE A 22 2.76 21.78 14.35
N PRO A 23 1.66 21.96 15.11
CA PRO A 23 1.77 22.22 16.54
C PRO A 23 2.48 21.08 17.29
N ASN A 24 3.36 21.43 18.25
CA ASN A 24 4.17 20.48 19.02
C ASN A 24 3.36 19.48 19.87
N ASP A 25 2.09 19.76 20.10
CA ASP A 25 1.17 18.93 20.88
C ASP A 25 0.30 18.01 20.01
N VAL A 26 0.58 17.91 18.71
CA VAL A 26 0.00 16.91 17.82
C VAL A 26 0.72 15.57 18.00
N GLU A 27 -0.04 14.51 18.28
CA GLU A 27 0.47 13.14 18.34
C GLU A 27 0.60 12.59 16.91
N VAL A 28 1.83 12.39 16.43
CA VAL A 28 2.10 11.82 15.11
C VAL A 28 2.20 10.30 15.20
N ILE A 29 1.27 9.61 14.54
CA ILE A 29 1.18 8.15 14.51
C ILE A 29 1.65 7.67 13.13
N TYR A 30 2.74 6.89 13.10
CA TYR A 30 3.26 6.33 11.86
C TYR A 30 2.60 5.00 11.55
N THR A 31 1.70 4.99 10.56
CA THR A 31 1.06 3.78 10.08
C THR A 31 1.90 3.17 8.98
N PHE A 32 2.66 2.12 9.30
CA PHE A 32 3.54 1.46 8.34
C PHE A 32 2.91 0.17 7.83
N VAL A 33 2.63 0.06 6.54
CA VAL A 33 2.05 -1.18 5.98
C VAL A 33 3.02 -2.36 6.12
N GLY A 34 4.34 -2.10 6.14
CA GLY A 34 5.33 -3.18 6.17
C GLY A 34 5.42 -3.95 7.50
N SER A 35 4.94 -3.41 8.63
CA SER A 35 4.89 -4.15 9.89
C SER A 35 3.84 -5.27 9.87
N GLY A 36 2.84 -5.20 8.97
CA GLY A 36 1.88 -6.28 8.75
C GLY A 36 2.49 -7.60 8.26
N HIS A 37 3.75 -7.61 7.80
CA HIS A 37 4.43 -8.84 7.38
C HIS A 37 5.08 -9.61 8.54
N GLU A 38 5.68 -8.91 9.50
CA GLU A 38 6.57 -9.51 10.50
C GLU A 38 6.32 -9.04 11.94
N GLY A 39 5.52 -7.99 12.14
CA GLY A 39 5.22 -7.40 13.45
C GLY A 39 6.45 -6.87 14.19
N LYS A 40 7.52 -6.57 13.45
CA LYS A 40 8.84 -6.22 14.00
C LYS A 40 9.28 -4.84 13.58
N TYR A 41 9.81 -4.09 14.56
CA TYR A 41 10.58 -2.91 14.30
C TYR A 41 11.90 -3.27 13.59
N ARG A 42 12.16 -2.62 12.45
CA ARG A 42 13.39 -2.66 11.67
C ARG A 42 14.12 -1.32 11.85
N PRO A 43 15.23 -1.29 12.61
CA PRO A 43 15.95 -0.04 12.91
C PRO A 43 16.44 0.75 11.70
N THR A 44 16.62 0.08 10.56
CA THR A 44 17.07 0.69 9.29
C THR A 44 15.94 1.31 8.48
N MET A 45 14.69 1.08 8.86
CA MET A 45 13.51 1.60 8.16
C MET A 45 12.99 2.83 8.90
N PRO A 46 12.94 4.01 8.25
CA PRO A 46 12.30 5.18 8.84
C PRO A 46 10.78 4.94 8.96
N LYS A 47 10.14 5.59 9.94
CA LYS A 47 8.67 5.68 10.08
C LYS A 47 7.96 4.36 10.33
N GLN A 48 8.36 3.71 11.41
CA GLN A 48 7.67 2.53 11.89
C GLN A 48 6.93 2.86 13.19
N PRO A 49 5.80 2.18 13.44
CA PRO A 49 5.18 2.23 14.75
C PRO A 49 6.16 1.69 15.82
N PRO A 50 5.97 2.07 17.10
CA PRO A 50 6.63 1.42 18.22
C PRO A 50 6.49 -0.11 18.15
N THR A 51 7.43 -0.84 18.75
CA THR A 51 7.45 -2.31 18.68
C THR A 51 6.16 -2.92 19.23
N GLU A 52 5.62 -2.32 20.28
CA GLU A 52 4.40 -2.73 20.97
C GLU A 52 3.17 -2.60 20.06
N GLU A 53 3.10 -1.52 19.28
CA GLU A 53 2.05 -1.31 18.29
C GLU A 53 2.21 -2.26 17.08
N ALA A 54 3.45 -2.43 16.60
CA ALA A 54 3.76 -3.28 15.46
C ALA A 54 3.37 -4.75 15.67
N GLN A 55 3.39 -5.25 16.91
CA GLN A 55 3.03 -6.64 17.24
C GLN A 55 1.60 -6.98 16.81
N GLY A 56 0.67 -6.02 16.88
CA GLY A 56 -0.73 -6.22 16.48
C GLY A 56 -0.95 -6.18 14.96
N ASP A 57 0.00 -5.64 14.19
CA ASP A 57 -0.20 -5.36 12.77
C ASP A 57 -0.33 -6.63 11.92
N VAL A 58 0.31 -7.73 12.33
CA VAL A 58 0.22 -9.01 11.61
C VAL A 58 -1.19 -9.60 11.73
N GLU A 59 -1.75 -9.60 12.94
CA GLU A 59 -3.12 -10.07 13.17
C GLU A 59 -4.13 -9.17 12.46
N PHE A 60 -3.94 -7.85 12.55
CA PHE A 60 -4.75 -6.88 11.83
C PHE A 60 -4.70 -7.11 10.32
N ALA A 61 -3.51 -7.27 9.73
CA ALA A 61 -3.35 -7.50 8.29
C ALA A 61 -4.08 -8.78 7.85
N GLY A 62 -3.95 -9.87 8.61
CA GLY A 62 -4.68 -11.11 8.35
C GLY A 62 -6.20 -10.89 8.29
N LYS A 63 -6.78 -10.33 9.35
CA LYS A 63 -8.22 -10.02 9.42
C LYS A 63 -8.68 -9.04 8.34
N PHE A 64 -7.84 -8.07 8.01
CA PHE A 64 -8.11 -7.10 6.95
C PHE A 64 -8.23 -7.78 5.58
N PHE A 65 -7.34 -8.72 5.25
CA PHE A 65 -7.40 -9.45 3.98
C PHE A 65 -8.59 -10.41 3.90
N GLU A 66 -8.93 -11.09 5.01
CA GLU A 66 -10.16 -11.90 5.09
C GLU A 66 -11.42 -11.06 4.83
N TRP A 67 -11.50 -9.91 5.51
CA TRP A 67 -12.60 -8.96 5.30
C TRP A 67 -12.61 -8.42 3.86
N LEU A 68 -11.45 -8.05 3.31
CA LEU A 68 -11.34 -7.51 1.95
C LEU A 68 -11.78 -8.53 0.90
N GLU A 69 -11.41 -9.81 1.05
CA GLU A 69 -11.86 -10.90 0.20
C GLU A 69 -13.40 -10.97 0.16
N GLU A 70 -14.04 -10.90 1.32
CA GLU A 70 -15.49 -10.93 1.43
C GLU A 70 -16.13 -9.70 0.75
N MET A 71 -15.55 -8.51 0.91
CA MET A 71 -16.04 -7.32 0.22
C MET A 71 -15.88 -7.41 -1.31
N LEU A 72 -14.81 -8.04 -1.80
CA LEU A 72 -14.59 -8.29 -3.22
C LEU A 72 -15.59 -9.31 -3.77
N LYS A 73 -15.88 -10.40 -3.05
CA LYS A 73 -16.91 -11.39 -3.42
C LYS A 73 -18.30 -10.77 -3.52
N GLN A 74 -18.61 -9.85 -2.61
CA GLN A 74 -19.87 -9.09 -2.63
C GLN A 74 -19.91 -8.00 -3.72
N GLY A 75 -18.82 -7.77 -4.46
CA GLY A 75 -18.75 -6.74 -5.49
C GLY A 75 -18.81 -5.31 -4.94
N LYS A 76 -18.53 -5.10 -3.65
CA LYS A 76 -18.59 -3.77 -3.01
C LYS A 76 -17.51 -2.81 -3.50
N TYR A 77 -16.39 -3.36 -3.95
CA TYR A 77 -15.28 -2.58 -4.49
C TYR A 77 -14.94 -3.06 -5.91
N PRO A 78 -15.05 -2.20 -6.93
CA PRO A 78 -14.56 -2.53 -8.26
C PRO A 78 -13.02 -2.50 -8.27
N GLY A 79 -12.43 -3.37 -9.09
CA GLY A 79 -11.02 -3.28 -9.40
C GLY A 79 -10.69 -1.97 -10.14
N HIS A 80 -9.45 -1.51 -10.01
CA HIS A 80 -8.95 -0.40 -10.80
C HIS A 80 -8.99 -0.74 -12.29
N ALA A 81 -9.26 0.25 -13.16
CA ALA A 81 -9.20 0.06 -14.60
C ALA A 81 -7.84 -0.56 -15.01
N PHE A 82 -7.87 -1.56 -15.90
CA PHE A 82 -6.68 -2.31 -16.25
C PHE A 82 -6.57 -2.60 -17.75
N GLU A 83 -5.37 -2.92 -18.18
CA GLU A 83 -5.02 -3.40 -19.51
C GLU A 83 -4.22 -4.70 -19.35
N VAL A 84 -4.63 -5.74 -20.06
CA VAL A 84 -3.87 -7.00 -20.09
C VAL A 84 -2.78 -6.87 -21.16
N ILE A 85 -1.52 -6.92 -20.74
CA ILE A 85 -0.38 -6.89 -21.65
C ILE A 85 -0.20 -8.29 -22.27
N PRO A 86 -0.13 -8.41 -23.60
CA PRO A 86 0.04 -9.69 -24.27
C PRO A 86 1.41 -10.34 -23.98
N GLY A 87 1.53 -11.64 -24.25
CA GLY A 87 2.80 -12.37 -24.14
C GLY A 87 3.16 -12.87 -22.73
N GLY A 88 2.25 -12.71 -21.76
CA GLY A 88 2.44 -13.20 -20.39
C GLY A 88 3.71 -12.63 -19.74
N LEU A 89 4.59 -13.51 -19.26
CA LEU A 89 5.87 -13.08 -18.66
C LEU A 89 6.77 -12.31 -19.63
N ASN A 90 6.71 -12.61 -20.93
CA ASN A 90 7.53 -11.90 -21.92
C ASN A 90 7.09 -10.43 -22.10
N GLY A 91 5.84 -10.10 -21.74
CA GLY A 91 5.31 -8.73 -21.82
C GLY A 91 5.74 -7.82 -20.66
N VAL A 92 6.32 -8.37 -19.59
CA VAL A 92 6.63 -7.59 -18.37
C VAL A 92 7.63 -6.47 -18.64
N ALA A 93 8.68 -6.76 -19.41
CA ALA A 93 9.69 -5.76 -19.76
C ALA A 93 9.07 -4.57 -20.53
N GLU A 94 8.18 -4.84 -21.48
CA GLU A 94 7.46 -3.81 -22.22
C GLU A 94 6.57 -2.98 -21.29
N GLY A 95 5.73 -3.63 -20.48
CA GLY A 95 4.81 -2.92 -19.61
C GLY A 95 5.51 -2.08 -18.53
N LEU A 96 6.67 -2.52 -18.02
CA LEU A 96 7.52 -1.70 -17.15
C LEU A 96 8.07 -0.46 -17.86
N ASN A 97 8.52 -0.60 -19.12
CA ASN A 97 8.98 0.54 -19.92
C ASN A 97 7.85 1.54 -20.20
N ARG A 98 6.64 1.05 -20.50
CA ARG A 98 5.43 1.88 -20.67
C ARG A 98 5.04 2.60 -19.38
N LEU A 99 5.15 1.93 -18.22
CA LEU A 99 4.87 2.56 -16.94
C LEU A 99 5.88 3.68 -16.65
N ARG A 100 7.18 3.41 -16.89
CA ARG A 100 8.26 4.39 -16.74
C ARG A 100 8.09 5.61 -17.64
N SER A 101 7.60 5.43 -18.87
CA SER A 101 7.35 6.52 -19.83
C SER A 101 6.02 7.24 -19.59
N GLY A 102 5.26 6.90 -18.54
CA GLY A 102 3.98 7.55 -18.21
C GLY A 102 2.82 7.12 -19.10
N GLN A 103 2.93 6.01 -19.82
CA GLN A 103 1.93 5.53 -20.79
C GLN A 103 0.85 4.63 -20.18
N SER A 104 0.71 4.61 -18.85
CA SER A 104 -0.33 3.81 -18.18
C SER A 104 -1.72 4.43 -18.29
N GLY A 105 -1.82 5.76 -18.46
CA GLY A 105 -3.10 6.45 -18.64
C GLY A 105 -4.12 6.18 -17.53
N GLY A 106 -3.65 6.01 -16.28
CA GLY A 106 -4.53 5.66 -15.16
C GLY A 106 -5.07 4.23 -15.24
N LYS A 107 -4.34 3.30 -15.87
CA LYS A 107 -4.65 1.86 -15.87
C LYS A 107 -3.54 1.07 -15.19
N LYS A 108 -3.91 -0.05 -14.56
CA LYS A 108 -2.94 -1.07 -14.15
C LYS A 108 -2.63 -1.98 -15.33
N PHE A 109 -1.34 -2.26 -15.56
CA PHE A 109 -0.92 -3.33 -16.47
C PHE A 109 -0.97 -4.67 -15.74
N VAL A 110 -1.68 -5.62 -16.33
CA VAL A 110 -1.89 -6.98 -15.81
C VAL A 110 -1.30 -7.97 -16.81
N TYR A 111 -0.69 -9.04 -16.30
CA TYR A 111 -0.05 -10.07 -17.12
C TYR A 111 -0.65 -11.42 -16.77
N GLN A 112 -1.16 -12.11 -17.77
CA GLN A 112 -1.71 -13.44 -17.57
C GLN A 112 -0.63 -14.50 -17.76
N ILE A 113 -0.42 -15.36 -16.76
CA ILE A 113 0.62 -16.39 -16.76
C ILE A 113 -0.08 -17.76 -16.75
N GLY A 114 0.42 -18.70 -17.54
CA GLY A 114 -0.08 -20.09 -17.55
C GLY A 114 -1.40 -20.30 -18.27
N GLN A 115 -1.88 -19.31 -19.04
CA GLN A 115 -3.07 -19.49 -19.86
C GLN A 115 -2.69 -20.23 -21.15
N GLN A 116 -2.99 -21.53 -21.23
CA GLN A 116 -3.29 -22.11 -22.54
C GLN A 116 -4.50 -21.36 -23.10
N ALA A 117 -4.45 -20.97 -24.37
CA ALA A 117 -5.58 -20.32 -25.04
C ALA A 117 -6.84 -21.15 -24.75
N ARG A 118 -7.87 -20.52 -24.20
CA ARG A 118 -9.18 -21.16 -24.12
C ARG A 118 -9.67 -21.28 -25.57
N GLU A 119 -9.75 -22.51 -26.07
CA GLU A 119 -10.48 -22.84 -27.30
C GLU A 119 -11.98 -22.51 -27.15
#